data_AF-A0A4R7S3G5-F1
#
_entry.id   AF-A0A4R7S3G5-F1
#
_cell.length_a   1.000
_cell.length_b   1.000
_cell.length_c   1.000
_cell.angle_alpha   90.00
_cell.angle_beta   90.00
_cell.angle_gamma   90.00
#
_symmetry.space_group_name_H-M   'P 1'
#
loop_
_entity.id
_entity.type
_entity.pdbx_description
1 polymer ?
#
loop_
_entity_poly.entity_id
_entity_poly.type
_entity_poly.pdbx_seq_one_letter_code
_entity_poly.pdbx_strand_id
1 'polypeptide(L)'
;MARTALEILRYTRTEAWVEDLLFAHPELLSPNLPPPRRQVSFAGSRVDLLFEDEEQTVLVEIKRGVIDLAALAQMKRYRVLLKQPGRLFTGYLVGASISDEAAESLKKSGGRLKFRQIGRDIPREINLCQKCRRARHQAISACPFCGEKQILR
;
A
#
# COMPACT_ATOMS: atom_id res chain seq x y z
N MET A 1 -5.47 -14.56 -24.08
CA MET A 1 -6.95 -14.46 -24.10
C MET A 1 -7.36 -13.21 -23.34
N ALA A 2 -8.29 -12.42 -23.87
CA ALA A 2 -8.81 -11.25 -23.17
C ALA A 2 -9.70 -11.70 -22.00
N ARG A 3 -9.53 -11.11 -20.81
CA ARG A 3 -10.40 -11.35 -19.65
C ARG A 3 -11.79 -10.77 -19.94
N THR A 4 -12.84 -11.44 -19.52
CA THR A 4 -14.21 -10.93 -19.54
C THR A 4 -14.38 -9.76 -18.55
N ALA A 5 -15.40 -8.93 -18.75
CA ALA A 5 -15.70 -7.82 -17.83
C ALA A 5 -15.95 -8.31 -16.39
N LEU A 6 -16.60 -9.46 -16.22
CA LEU A 6 -16.85 -10.07 -14.91
C LEU A 6 -15.54 -10.53 -14.23
N GLU A 7 -14.62 -11.12 -14.99
CA GLU A 7 -13.31 -11.53 -14.47
C GLU A 7 -12.47 -10.33 -14.04
N ILE A 8 -12.50 -9.23 -14.81
CA ILE A 8 -11.83 -7.98 -14.44
C ILE A 8 -12.42 -7.42 -13.14
N LEU A 9 -13.76 -7.34 -13.05
CA LEU A 9 -14.44 -6.85 -11.84
C LEU A 9 -14.16 -7.72 -10.60
N ARG A 10 -14.06 -9.03 -10.76
CA ARG A 10 -13.68 -9.94 -9.67
C ARG A 10 -12.24 -9.69 -9.26
N TYR A 11 -11.34 -9.53 -10.23
CA TYR A 11 -9.93 -9.28 -9.98
C TYR A 11 -9.70 -7.98 -9.21
N THR A 12 -10.34 -6.87 -9.61
CA THR A 12 -10.20 -5.54 -8.96
C THR A 12 -10.70 -5.50 -7.50
N ARG A 13 -11.32 -6.58 -7.02
CA ARG A 13 -11.76 -6.76 -5.62
C ARG A 13 -10.86 -7.69 -4.81
N THR A 14 -9.72 -8.12 -5.36
CA THR A 14 -8.77 -9.02 -4.69
C THR A 14 -7.62 -8.25 -4.05
N GLU A 15 -6.98 -8.88 -3.06
CA GLU A 15 -5.70 -8.39 -2.48
C GLU A 15 -4.61 -8.35 -3.55
N ALA A 16 -4.55 -9.37 -4.41
CA ALA A 16 -3.59 -9.46 -5.51
C ALA A 16 -3.65 -8.25 -6.46
N TRP A 17 -4.84 -7.72 -6.74
CA TRP A 17 -4.95 -6.50 -7.56
C TRP A 17 -4.38 -5.27 -6.85
N VAL A 18 -4.58 -5.14 -5.54
CA VAL A 18 -4.01 -4.03 -4.75
C VAL A 18 -2.49 -4.17 -4.65
N GLU A 19 -1.99 -5.39 -4.45
CA GLU A 19 -0.56 -5.71 -4.46
C GLU A 19 0.05 -5.34 -5.82
N ASP A 20 -0.60 -5.72 -6.93
CA ASP A 20 -0.20 -5.37 -8.28
C ASP A 20 -0.10 -3.87 -8.51
N LEU A 21 -1.14 -3.15 -8.10
CA LEU A 21 -1.21 -1.70 -8.22
C LEU A 21 -0.08 -1.03 -7.45
N LEU A 22 0.13 -1.40 -6.18
CA LEU A 22 1.13 -0.77 -5.33
C LEU A 22 2.57 -1.16 -5.69
N PHE A 23 2.77 -2.32 -6.28
CA PHE A 23 4.07 -2.70 -6.81
C PHE A 23 4.43 -1.90 -8.07
N ALA A 24 3.46 -1.70 -8.97
CA ALA A 24 3.67 -0.95 -10.21
C ALA A 24 3.75 0.57 -9.96
N HIS A 25 2.99 1.06 -8.97
CA HIS A 25 2.83 2.48 -8.67
C HIS A 25 2.95 2.75 -7.16
N PRO A 26 4.15 2.59 -6.58
CA PRO A 26 4.35 2.73 -5.13
C PRO A 26 4.09 4.16 -4.63
N GLU A 27 4.13 5.15 -5.52
CA GLU A 27 3.77 6.54 -5.22
C GLU A 27 2.31 6.72 -4.77
N LEU A 28 1.44 5.74 -5.03
CA LEU A 28 0.06 5.72 -4.54
C LEU A 28 -0.02 5.44 -3.03
N LEU A 29 1.02 4.85 -2.44
CA LEU A 29 1.11 4.61 -1.00
C LEU A 29 1.82 5.75 -0.27
N SER A 30 2.98 6.16 -0.79
CA SER A 30 3.83 7.22 -0.25
C SER A 30 4.79 7.72 -1.34
N PRO A 31 5.12 9.02 -1.39
CA PRO A 31 6.16 9.51 -2.29
C PRO A 31 7.52 8.89 -1.95
N ASN A 32 8.37 8.77 -2.98
CA ASN A 32 9.79 8.40 -2.89
C ASN A 32 10.07 7.03 -2.25
N LEU A 33 9.15 6.06 -2.38
CA LEU A 33 9.46 4.68 -2.03
C LEU A 33 10.40 4.07 -3.08
N PRO A 34 11.38 3.24 -2.68
CA PRO A 34 12.19 2.47 -3.62
C PRO A 34 11.34 1.41 -4.34
N PRO A 35 11.90 0.65 -5.30
CA PRO A 35 11.20 -0.50 -5.86
C PRO A 35 10.88 -1.56 -4.78
N PRO A 36 9.64 -2.07 -4.70
CA PRO A 36 9.29 -3.10 -3.72
C PRO A 36 9.79 -4.50 -4.10
N ARG A 37 9.99 -5.33 -3.09
CA ARG A 37 9.99 -6.80 -3.20
C ARG A 37 8.60 -7.32 -2.83
N ARG A 38 8.14 -8.37 -3.52
CA ARG A 38 6.84 -9.01 -3.26
C ARG A 38 6.98 -10.27 -2.44
N GLN A 39 5.93 -10.60 -1.69
CA GLN A 39 5.72 -11.92 -1.12
C GLN A 39 6.91 -12.43 -0.31
N VAL A 40 7.55 -11.53 0.42
CA VAL A 40 8.78 -11.82 1.16
C VAL A 40 8.45 -12.64 2.40
N SER A 41 9.16 -13.75 2.60
CA SER A 41 8.98 -14.59 3.78
C SER A 41 9.89 -14.16 4.91
N PHE A 42 9.33 -13.92 6.09
CA PHE A 42 10.01 -13.58 7.33
C PHE A 42 9.50 -14.44 8.47
N ALA A 43 10.41 -15.15 9.16
CA ALA A 43 10.09 -15.95 10.34
C ALA A 43 8.87 -16.88 10.14
N GLY A 44 8.75 -17.49 8.96
CA GLY A 44 7.65 -18.41 8.61
C GLY A 44 6.33 -17.74 8.22
N SER A 45 6.28 -16.41 8.14
CA SER A 45 5.11 -15.65 7.67
C SER A 45 5.47 -14.81 6.45
N ARG A 46 4.50 -14.59 5.55
CA ARG A 46 4.70 -13.84 4.30
C ARG A 46 4.17 -12.43 4.45
N VAL A 47 4.90 -11.46 3.91
CA VAL A 47 4.46 -10.06 3.79
C VAL A 47 4.22 -9.74 2.31
N ASP A 48 3.21 -8.92 2.02
CA ASP A 48 2.79 -8.69 0.64
C ASP A 48 3.82 -7.84 -0.10
N LEU A 49 4.20 -6.69 0.46
CA LEU A 49 5.25 -5.83 -0.10
C LEU A 49 6.26 -5.39 0.96
N LEU A 50 7.52 -5.35 0.55
CA LEU A 50 8.61 -4.79 1.34
C LEU A 50 9.43 -3.82 0.47
N PHE A 51 9.55 -2.59 0.95
CA PHE A 51 10.40 -1.56 0.42
C PHE A 51 11.56 -1.37 1.38
N GLU A 52 12.80 -1.37 0.88
CA GLU A 52 13.96 -1.17 1.73
C GLU A 52 15.06 -0.45 0.97
N ASP A 53 15.62 0.57 1.60
CA ASP A 53 16.85 1.24 1.21
C ASP A 53 17.72 1.48 2.47
N GLU A 54 18.74 2.32 2.36
CA GLU A 54 19.65 2.63 3.45
C GLU A 54 19.00 3.48 4.56
N GLU A 55 17.91 4.20 4.25
CA GLU A 55 17.26 5.16 5.15
C GLU A 55 16.00 4.58 5.81
N GLN A 56 15.27 3.70 5.11
CA GLN A 56 13.96 3.23 5.57
C GLN A 56 13.64 1.79 5.20
N THR A 57 12.78 1.20 6.02
CA THR A 57 12.11 -0.08 5.79
C THR A 57 10.60 0.18 5.83
N VAL A 58 9.92 -0.04 4.71
CA VAL A 58 8.47 0.07 4.62
C VAL A 58 7.85 -1.28 4.31
N LEU A 59 6.98 -1.74 5.19
CA LEU A 59 6.28 -3.02 5.07
C LEU A 59 4.80 -2.75 4.79
N VAL A 60 4.23 -3.47 3.83
CA VAL A 60 2.81 -3.37 3.49
C VAL A 60 2.14 -4.72 3.68
N GLU A 61 1.05 -4.71 4.46
CA GLU A 61 0.13 -5.83 4.63
C GLU A 61 -1.22 -5.42 4.07
N ILE A 62 -1.77 -6.22 3.16
CA ILE A 62 -2.98 -5.95 2.41
C ILE A 62 -4.04 -6.97 2.82
N LYS A 63 -5.21 -6.49 3.25
CA LYS A 63 -6.39 -7.32 3.47
C LYS A 63 -7.56 -6.83 2.63
N ARG A 64 -8.33 -7.74 2.03
CA ARG A 64 -9.57 -7.39 1.31
C ARG A 64 -10.61 -6.76 2.24
N GLY A 65 -10.62 -7.17 3.51
CA GLY A 65 -11.64 -6.83 4.49
C GLY A 65 -11.18 -5.82 5.54
N VAL A 66 -11.64 -6.05 6.76
CA VAL A 66 -11.34 -5.22 7.93
C VAL A 66 -9.93 -5.51 8.44
N ILE A 67 -9.17 -4.46 8.73
CA ILE A 67 -7.94 -4.55 9.51
C ILE A 67 -8.29 -4.67 11.00
N ASP A 68 -7.83 -5.75 11.62
CA ASP A 68 -8.11 -6.14 12.99
C ASP A 68 -6.86 -6.01 13.89
N LEU A 69 -7.06 -6.22 15.20
CA LEU A 69 -5.97 -6.22 16.17
C LEU A 69 -4.90 -7.28 15.85
N ALA A 70 -5.30 -8.41 15.27
CA ALA A 70 -4.37 -9.46 14.87
C ALA A 70 -3.39 -8.98 13.79
N ALA A 71 -3.88 -8.27 12.76
CA ALA A 71 -3.03 -7.66 11.73
C ALA A 71 -2.07 -6.62 12.32
N LEU A 72 -2.55 -5.78 13.25
CA LEU A 72 -1.67 -4.83 13.94
C LEU A 72 -0.60 -5.53 14.80
N ALA A 73 -0.98 -6.59 15.52
CA ALA A 73 -0.04 -7.36 16.33
C ALA A 73 1.03 -8.03 15.45
N GLN A 74 0.65 -8.56 14.29
CA GLN A 74 1.59 -9.09 13.29
C GLN A 74 2.57 -8.02 12.80
N MET A 75 2.06 -6.85 12.42
CA MET A 75 2.90 -5.72 12.00
C MET A 75 3.87 -5.26 13.10
N LYS A 76 3.43 -5.25 14.36
CA LYS A 76 4.31 -4.96 15.51
C LYS A 76 5.41 -6.00 15.67
N ARG A 77 5.13 -7.29 15.45
CA ARG A 77 6.16 -8.35 15.45
C ARG A 77 7.19 -8.13 14.33
N TYR A 78 6.74 -7.87 13.11
CA TYR A 78 7.66 -7.58 12.00
C TYR A 78 8.53 -6.36 12.26
N ARG A 79 7.97 -5.30 12.86
CA ARG A 79 8.76 -4.13 13.26
C ARG A 79 9.92 -4.51 14.18
N VAL A 80 9.71 -5.41 15.15
CA VAL A 80 10.78 -5.85 16.06
C VAL A 80 11.86 -6.61 15.30
N LEU A 81 11.46 -7.48 14.36
CA LEU A 81 12.38 -8.32 13.58
C LEU A 81 13.18 -7.53 12.52
N LEU A 82 12.56 -6.51 11.92
CA LEU A 82 13.13 -5.75 10.80
C LEU A 82 13.73 -4.42 11.22
N LYS A 83 13.68 -4.06 12.50
CA LYS A 83 14.28 -2.82 12.98
C LYS A 83 15.79 -2.90 12.85
N GLN A 84 16.34 -2.01 12.03
CA GLN A 84 17.78 -1.83 11.90
C GLN A 84 18.21 -0.46 12.50
N PRO A 85 19.38 -0.37 13.13
CA PRO A 85 19.93 0.92 13.59
C PRO A 85 20.02 1.91 12.43
N GLY A 86 19.67 3.18 12.67
CA GLY A 86 19.71 4.24 11.67
C GLY A 86 18.57 4.24 10.65
N ARG A 87 17.80 3.14 10.51
CA ARG A 87 16.71 3.04 9.52
C ARG A 87 15.33 3.31 10.11
N LEU A 88 14.52 4.08 9.39
CA LEU A 88 13.13 4.35 9.75
C LEU A 88 12.23 3.18 9.34
N PHE A 89 11.56 2.57 10.31
CA PHE A 89 10.50 1.60 10.03
C PHE A 89 9.14 2.29 9.88
N THR A 90 8.41 1.97 8.80
CA THR A 90 6.98 2.30 8.62
C THR A 90 6.19 1.06 8.20
N GLY A 91 5.12 0.73 8.92
CA GLY A 91 4.19 -0.35 8.53
C GLY A 91 2.89 0.22 7.97
N TYR A 92 2.51 -0.14 6.74
CA TYR A 92 1.23 0.18 6.15
C TYR A 92 0.30 -1.02 6.21
N LEU A 93 -0.88 -0.82 6.79
CA LEU A 93 -1.99 -1.74 6.77
C LEU A 93 -3.00 -1.22 5.74
N VAL A 94 -3.21 -1.96 4.67
CA VAL A 94 -4.11 -1.58 3.57
C VAL A 94 -5.35 -2.46 3.64
N GLY A 95 -6.53 -1.87 3.75
CA GLY A 95 -7.77 -2.64 3.81
C GLY A 95 -9.04 -1.87 3.49
N ALA A 96 -10.18 -2.55 3.47
CA ALA A 96 -11.47 -1.90 3.19
C ALA A 96 -11.94 -1.01 4.34
N SER A 97 -11.61 -1.39 5.58
CA SER A 97 -11.85 -0.62 6.80
C SER A 97 -10.89 -1.08 7.90
N ILE A 98 -10.97 -0.44 9.07
CA ILE A 98 -10.25 -0.81 10.28
C ILE A 98 -11.27 -0.94 11.41
N SER A 99 -11.11 -1.95 12.26
CA SER A 99 -11.93 -2.10 13.48
C SER A 99 -11.61 -0.99 14.49
N ASP A 100 -12.56 -0.67 15.37
CA ASP A 100 -12.40 0.42 16.34
C ASP A 100 -11.24 0.15 17.30
N GLU A 101 -11.09 -1.10 17.76
CA GLU A 101 -10.00 -1.50 18.64
C GLU A 101 -8.65 -1.42 17.94
N ALA A 102 -8.59 -1.82 16.66
CA ALA A 102 -7.39 -1.66 15.84
C ALA A 102 -7.06 -0.19 15.61
N ALA A 103 -8.05 0.65 15.30
CA ALA A 103 -7.85 2.08 15.11
C ALA A 103 -7.31 2.75 16.38
N GLU A 104 -7.84 2.38 17.55
CA GLU A 104 -7.36 2.89 18.84
C GLU A 104 -5.94 2.40 19.15
N SER A 105 -5.62 1.14 18.86
CA SER A 105 -4.26 0.62 18.99
C SER A 105 -3.28 1.29 18.01
N LEU A 106 -3.75 1.65 16.81
CA LEU A 106 -2.95 2.33 15.79
C LEU A 106 -2.53 3.72 16.23
N LYS A 107 -3.43 4.50 16.86
CA LYS A 107 -3.11 5.83 17.41
C LYS A 107 -1.95 5.78 18.41
N LYS A 108 -1.88 4.70 19.20
CA LYS A 108 -0.83 4.46 20.20
C LYS A 108 0.52 4.02 19.59
N SER A 109 0.60 3.82 18.27
CA SER A 109 1.83 3.34 17.59
C SER A 109 2.90 4.43 17.36
N GLY A 110 2.60 5.70 17.66
CA GLY A 110 3.53 6.82 17.45
C GLY A 110 3.80 7.13 15.98
N GLY A 111 2.82 6.89 15.10
CA GLY A 111 2.90 7.17 13.65
C GLY A 111 3.75 6.19 12.83
N ARG A 112 4.35 5.20 13.48
CA ARG A 112 5.15 4.14 12.82
C ARG A 112 4.29 3.16 12.04
N LEU A 113 3.04 2.99 12.45
CA LEU A 113 2.06 2.18 11.74
C LEU A 113 0.99 3.11 11.16
N LYS A 114 0.57 2.86 9.93
CA LYS A 114 -0.41 3.67 9.20
C LYS A 114 -1.47 2.77 8.57
N PHE A 115 -2.70 3.24 8.56
CA PHE A 115 -3.78 2.60 7.83
C PHE A 115 -4.05 3.35 6.52
N ARG A 116 -4.36 2.61 5.46
CA ARG A 116 -4.78 3.14 4.16
C ARG A 116 -6.01 2.39 3.69
N GLN A 117 -7.09 3.12 3.47
CA GLN A 117 -8.37 2.56 3.08
C GLN A 117 -8.45 2.37 1.56
N ILE A 118 -8.81 1.17 1.11
CA ILE A 118 -9.05 0.86 -0.30
C ILE A 118 -10.30 1.61 -0.79
N GLY A 119 -10.18 2.30 -1.92
CA GLY A 119 -11.21 3.15 -2.52
C GLY A 119 -11.24 4.58 -1.98
N ARG A 120 -10.47 4.90 -0.93
CA ARG A 120 -10.33 6.27 -0.40
C ARG A 120 -8.89 6.74 -0.48
N ASP A 121 -7.99 6.06 0.21
CA ASP A 121 -6.56 6.39 0.21
C ASP A 121 -5.82 5.65 -0.92
N ILE A 122 -6.18 4.37 -1.15
CA ILE A 122 -5.68 3.59 -2.29
C ILE A 122 -6.76 3.57 -3.37
N PRO A 123 -6.55 4.20 -4.53
CA PRO A 123 -7.58 4.33 -5.55
C PRO A 123 -7.94 2.99 -6.19
N ARG A 124 -9.20 2.82 -6.59
CA ARG A 124 -9.65 1.70 -7.46
C ARG A 124 -9.41 1.97 -8.94
N GLU A 125 -9.37 3.24 -9.30
CA GLU A 125 -9.18 3.70 -10.67
C GLU A 125 -8.11 4.78 -10.68
N ILE A 126 -7.13 4.61 -11.58
CA ILE A 126 -5.99 5.50 -11.71
C ILE A 126 -5.90 6.10 -13.10
N ASN A 127 -5.32 7.29 -13.16
CA ASN A 127 -4.82 7.89 -14.39
C ASN A 127 -3.31 7.98 -14.33
N LEU A 128 -2.63 7.66 -15.43
CA LEU A 128 -1.20 7.92 -15.56
C LEU A 128 -0.98 9.33 -16.09
N CYS A 129 -0.08 10.08 -15.48
CA CYS A 129 0.29 11.40 -15.94
C CYS A 129 1.00 11.31 -17.31
N GLN A 130 0.60 12.14 -18.29
CA GLN A 130 1.27 12.16 -19.59
C GLN A 130 2.74 12.59 -19.50
N LYS A 131 3.06 13.54 -18.60
CA LYS A 131 4.39 14.12 -18.44
C LYS A 131 5.33 13.24 -17.61
N CYS A 132 4.96 12.95 -16.36
CA CYS A 132 5.85 12.23 -15.43
C CYS A 132 5.54 10.73 -15.28
N ARG A 133 4.52 10.22 -15.99
CA ARG A 133 4.09 8.81 -15.98
C ARG A 133 3.62 8.24 -14.63
N ARG A 134 3.70 9.01 -13.54
CA ARG A 134 3.19 8.63 -12.22
C ARG A 134 1.67 8.47 -12.21
N ALA A 135 1.20 7.50 -11.43
CA ALA A 135 -0.22 7.26 -11.22
C ALA A 135 -0.82 8.26 -10.23
N ARG A 136 -2.10 8.57 -10.42
CA ARG A 136 -2.92 9.32 -9.47
C ARG A 136 -4.33 8.78 -9.45
N HIS A 137 -5.05 9.03 -8.36
CA HIS A 137 -6.48 8.76 -8.31
C HIS A 137 -7.20 9.47 -9.48
N GLN A 138 -8.08 8.75 -10.18
CA GLN A 138 -8.80 9.28 -11.34
C GLN A 138 -9.58 10.58 -11.06
N ALA A 139 -10.09 10.77 -9.84
CA ALA A 139 -10.80 11.96 -9.41
C ALA A 139 -9.91 13.22 -9.32
N ILE A 140 -8.59 13.06 -9.37
CA ILE A 140 -7.63 14.17 -9.30
C ILE A 140 -7.36 14.70 -10.71
N SER A 141 -7.78 15.95 -10.95
CA SER A 141 -7.68 16.61 -12.25
C SER A 141 -6.25 17.01 -12.67
N ALA A 142 -5.36 17.28 -11.71
CA ALA A 142 -3.97 17.65 -11.96
C ALA A 142 -2.98 16.73 -11.24
N CYS A 143 -1.88 16.36 -11.89
CA CYS A 143 -0.88 15.48 -11.33
C CYS A 143 -0.29 16.08 -10.04
N PRO A 144 -0.37 15.39 -8.88
CA PRO A 144 0.14 15.92 -7.62
C PRO A 144 1.66 16.03 -7.59
N PHE A 145 2.36 15.47 -8.57
CA PHE A 145 3.82 15.45 -8.65
C PHE A 145 4.40 16.51 -9.59
N CYS A 146 3.66 16.95 -10.61
CA CYS A 146 4.19 17.90 -11.61
C CYS A 146 3.17 18.90 -12.16
N GLY A 147 1.93 18.92 -11.64
CA GLY A 147 0.87 19.84 -12.04
C GLY A 147 0.20 19.53 -13.39
N GLU A 148 0.70 18.57 -14.16
CA GLU A 148 0.16 18.21 -15.48
C GLU A 148 -1.29 17.73 -15.40
N LYS A 149 -2.15 18.26 -16.26
CA LYS A 149 -3.58 17.89 -16.31
C LYS A 149 -3.83 16.75 -17.29
N GLN A 150 -3.01 16.62 -18.33
CA GLN A 150 -3.19 15.59 -19.34
C GLN A 150 -2.89 14.19 -18.79
N ILE A 151 -3.71 13.22 -19.21
CA ILE A 151 -3.54 11.80 -18.90
C ILE A 151 -2.92 11.09 -20.09
N LEU A 152 -2.10 10.07 -19.82
CA LEU A 152 -1.64 9.17 -20.85
C LEU A 152 -2.83 8.38 -21.40
N ARG A 153 -3.04 8.50 -22.71
CA ARG A 153 -4.02 7.71 -23.47
C ARG A 153 -3.49 6.31 -23.75
#